data_AF-A0A5C7P6E2-F1
#
_entry.id   AF-A0A5C7P6E2-F1
#
_cell.length_a   1.000
_cell.length_b   1.000
_cell.length_c   1.000
_cell.angle_alpha   90.00
_cell.angle_beta   90.00
_cell.angle_gamma   90.00
#
_symmetry.space_group_name_H-M   'P 1'
#
loop_
_entity.id
_entity.type
_entity.pdbx_description
1 polymer ?
#
loop_
_entity_poly.entity_id
_entity_poly.type
_entity_poly.pdbx_seq_one_letter_code
_entity_poly.pdbx_strand_id
1 'polypeptide(L)'
;QIDVALARNWTQLWSVGDNILPLSFHTVNNATDAALNLLLDVVTRSRLGTQSYGREGAITKLGLDRDRFFAQQEEVFAPLVAGLREGRSAAAVLDELREAIKALGARRPNRLSDEKEAAAEAQLARLAARLNQPTVVPGLTIFQAKGREWDRVGVVLSRAQVTTLASGLRELDEEHSIIYVAITRARRLCGKLTDGGAEDQEEADNQLPLNM
;
A
#
# COMPACT_ATOMS: atom_id res chain seq x y z
N GLN A 1 -14.07 13.04 2.36
CA GLN A 1 -12.73 12.74 1.83
C GLN A 1 -11.72 12.83 2.97
N ILE A 2 -10.80 11.87 3.09
CA ILE A 2 -9.75 11.84 4.12
C ILE A 2 -8.42 12.34 3.51
N ASP A 3 -7.51 12.82 4.35
CA ASP A 3 -6.20 13.32 3.92
C ASP A 3 -5.13 12.21 3.95
N VAL A 4 -5.33 11.20 4.80
CA VAL A 4 -4.43 10.05 4.95
C VAL A 4 -5.19 8.82 5.45
N ALA A 5 -4.77 7.64 5.00
CA ALA A 5 -5.19 6.36 5.55
C ALA A 5 -4.08 5.74 6.41
N LEU A 6 -4.41 5.30 7.62
CA LEU A 6 -3.49 4.68 8.56
C LEU A 6 -3.88 3.22 8.83
N ALA A 7 -2.89 2.33 8.87
CA ALA A 7 -3.10 0.96 9.32
C ALA A 7 -1.88 0.42 10.08
N ARG A 8 -2.03 -0.75 10.71
CA ARG A 8 -0.90 -1.40 11.40
C ARG A 8 0.16 -1.88 10.42
N ASN A 9 -0.25 -2.39 9.27
CA ASN A 9 0.64 -2.93 8.26
C ASN A 9 0.20 -2.55 6.83
N TRP A 10 1.11 -2.74 5.88
CA TRP A 10 0.90 -2.42 4.48
C TRP A 10 -0.22 -3.23 3.86
N THR A 11 -0.30 -4.53 4.17
CA THR A 11 -1.30 -5.44 3.61
C THR A 11 -2.73 -4.93 3.80
N GLN A 12 -3.03 -4.40 5.00
CA GLN A 12 -4.31 -3.77 5.29
C GLN A 12 -4.58 -2.54 4.40
N LEU A 13 -3.58 -1.68 4.17
CA LEU A 13 -3.74 -0.50 3.32
C LEU A 13 -3.98 -0.85 1.84
N TRP A 14 -3.46 -1.98 1.38
CA TRP A 14 -3.68 -2.47 0.02
C TRP A 14 -5.05 -3.13 -0.17
N SER A 15 -5.75 -3.52 0.90
CA SER A 15 -7.11 -4.07 0.80
C SER A 15 -8.18 -2.97 0.85
N VAL A 16 -7.93 -1.88 1.57
CA VAL A 16 -8.95 -0.84 1.80
C VAL A 16 -9.10 0.16 0.64
N GLY A 17 -9.91 -0.23 -0.34
CA GLY A 17 -10.32 0.65 -1.43
C GLY A 17 -9.21 1.02 -2.40
N ASP A 18 -9.58 1.26 -3.66
CA ASP A 18 -8.60 1.53 -4.70
C ASP A 18 -8.16 3.00 -4.76
N ASN A 19 -8.77 3.87 -3.96
CA ASN A 19 -8.35 5.28 -3.82
C ASN A 19 -7.28 5.49 -2.74
N ILE A 20 -6.89 4.46 -1.99
CA ILE A 20 -5.76 4.53 -1.06
C ILE A 20 -4.50 4.04 -1.77
N LEU A 21 -3.46 4.87 -1.84
CA LEU A 21 -2.15 4.51 -2.39
C LEU A 21 -1.12 4.37 -1.25
N PRO A 22 -0.80 3.14 -0.81
CA PRO A 22 0.18 2.92 0.24
C PRO A 22 1.59 3.23 -0.24
N LEU A 23 2.44 3.75 0.66
CA LEU A 23 3.82 4.10 0.31
C LEU A 23 4.77 2.90 0.19
N SER A 24 4.33 1.68 0.51
CA SER A 24 5.08 0.46 0.21
C SER A 24 4.14 -0.73 0.05
N PHE A 25 4.55 -1.73 -0.75
CA PHE A 25 3.93 -3.06 -0.77
C PHE A 25 4.17 -3.81 0.54
N HIS A 26 5.43 -3.85 0.97
CA HIS A 26 5.91 -4.46 2.21
C HIS A 26 7.39 -4.11 2.40
N THR A 27 8.05 -4.73 3.39
CA THR A 27 9.50 -4.63 3.55
C THR A 27 10.22 -5.25 2.35
N VAL A 28 11.22 -4.55 1.80
CA VAL A 28 12.04 -5.02 0.68
C VAL A 28 12.97 -6.14 1.17
N ASN A 29 12.73 -7.39 0.75
CA ASN A 29 13.52 -8.55 1.18
C ASN A 29 14.41 -9.09 0.06
N ASN A 30 13.97 -8.99 -1.18
CA ASN A 30 14.67 -9.50 -2.37
C ASN A 30 14.74 -8.48 -3.52
N ALA A 31 15.39 -8.85 -4.63
CA ALA A 31 15.59 -7.97 -5.78
C ALA A 31 14.28 -7.64 -6.52
N THR A 32 13.32 -8.57 -6.58
CA THR A 32 12.00 -8.31 -7.17
C THR A 32 11.20 -7.34 -6.31
N ASP A 33 11.21 -7.50 -4.98
CA ASP A 33 10.58 -6.54 -4.06
C ASP A 33 11.17 -5.14 -4.23
N ALA A 34 12.50 -5.06 -4.38
CA ALA A 34 13.20 -3.81 -4.61
C ALA A 34 12.77 -3.16 -5.93
N ALA A 35 12.70 -3.94 -7.02
CA ALA A 35 12.24 -3.45 -8.31
C ALA A 35 10.79 -2.93 -8.25
N LEU A 36 9.89 -3.67 -7.60
CA LEU A 36 8.49 -3.26 -7.39
C LEU A 36 8.39 -1.98 -6.55
N ASN A 37 9.23 -1.84 -5.53
CA ASN A 37 9.27 -0.64 -4.70
C ASN A 37 9.74 0.61 -5.48
N LEU A 38 10.67 0.46 -6.43
CA LEU A 38 11.10 1.56 -7.30
C LEU A 38 10.04 1.93 -8.34
N LEU A 39 9.30 0.96 -8.88
CA LEU A 39 8.15 1.25 -9.73
C LEU A 39 7.06 1.99 -8.95
N LEU A 40 6.76 1.52 -7.73
CA LEU A 40 5.82 2.21 -6.82
C LEU A 40 6.28 3.63 -6.51
N ASP A 41 7.59 3.86 -6.34
CA ASP A 41 8.13 5.20 -6.09
C ASP A 41 7.80 6.21 -7.19
N VAL A 42 7.89 5.80 -8.46
CA VAL A 42 7.49 6.67 -9.60
C VAL A 42 6.02 7.06 -9.48
N VAL A 43 5.17 6.10 -9.11
CA VAL A 43 3.73 6.33 -8.91
C VAL A 43 3.47 7.22 -7.69
N THR A 44 4.11 6.98 -6.55
CA THR A 44 3.88 7.80 -5.35
C THR A 44 4.44 9.22 -5.53
N ARG A 45 5.58 9.39 -6.19
CA ARG A 45 6.14 10.73 -6.47
C ARG A 45 5.23 11.51 -7.39
N SER A 46 4.74 10.90 -8.48
CA SER A 46 3.88 11.59 -9.43
C SER A 46 2.48 11.88 -8.88
N ARG A 47 1.89 10.98 -8.08
CA ARG A 47 0.51 11.10 -7.61
C ARG A 47 0.37 11.81 -6.27
N LEU A 48 1.39 11.74 -5.40
CA LEU A 48 1.34 12.23 -4.02
C LEU A 48 2.49 13.20 -3.68
N GLY A 49 3.46 13.41 -4.58
CA GLY A 49 4.64 14.23 -4.29
C GLY A 49 5.58 13.64 -3.25
N THR A 50 5.45 12.35 -2.92
CA THR A 50 6.28 11.67 -1.91
C THR A 50 6.95 10.42 -2.46
N GLN A 51 8.14 10.14 -1.97
CA GLN A 51 8.85 8.89 -2.28
C GLN A 51 8.16 7.69 -1.64
N SER A 52 8.36 6.51 -2.24
CA SER A 52 7.96 5.25 -1.62
C SER A 52 8.84 4.98 -0.40
N TYR A 53 8.26 4.30 0.58
CA TYR A 53 9.01 3.85 1.73
C TYR A 53 9.86 2.63 1.37
N GLY A 54 11.16 2.72 1.60
CA GLY A 54 12.12 1.68 1.25
C GLY A 54 12.93 1.98 -0.02
N ARG A 55 12.70 3.10 -0.71
CA ARG A 55 13.41 3.50 -1.93
C ARG A 55 14.93 3.37 -1.81
N GLU A 56 15.55 3.96 -0.79
CA GLU A 56 17.00 3.89 -0.60
C GLU A 56 17.50 2.45 -0.35
N GLY A 57 16.70 1.65 0.38
CA GLY A 57 16.97 0.23 0.58
C GLY A 57 16.87 -0.55 -0.72
N ALA A 58 15.91 -0.23 -1.59
CA ALA A 58 15.73 -0.86 -2.89
C ALA A 58 16.87 -0.54 -3.86
N ILE A 59 17.30 0.73 -3.95
CA ILE A 59 18.48 1.15 -4.73
C ILE A 59 19.71 0.37 -4.29
N THR A 60 19.96 0.32 -2.98
CA THR A 60 21.10 -0.39 -2.38
C THR A 60 21.01 -1.89 -2.64
N LYS A 61 19.84 -2.50 -2.47
CA LYS A 61 19.60 -3.94 -2.67
C LYS A 61 19.86 -4.38 -4.11
N LEU A 62 19.54 -3.52 -5.08
CA LEU A 62 19.77 -3.77 -6.49
C LEU A 62 21.19 -3.41 -6.95
N GLY A 63 21.98 -2.72 -6.11
CA GLY A 63 23.31 -2.24 -6.47
C GLY A 63 23.27 -1.21 -7.59
N LEU A 64 22.23 -0.37 -7.63
CA LEU A 64 22.08 0.67 -8.64
C LEU A 64 23.01 1.85 -8.34
N ASP A 65 23.63 2.38 -9.38
CA ASP A 65 24.31 3.68 -9.31
C ASP A 65 23.27 4.79 -9.14
N ARG A 66 23.45 5.63 -8.11
CA ARG A 66 22.43 6.63 -7.72
C ARG A 66 22.26 7.72 -8.78
N ASP A 67 23.36 8.26 -9.28
CA ASP A 67 23.32 9.40 -10.20
C ASP A 67 22.70 8.98 -11.54
N ARG A 68 23.13 7.83 -12.07
CA ARG A 68 22.52 7.23 -13.25
C ARG A 68 21.05 6.90 -13.02
N PHE A 69 20.71 6.28 -11.89
CA PHE A 69 19.34 5.92 -11.59
C PHE A 69 18.44 7.16 -11.54
N PHE A 70 18.87 8.22 -10.85
CA PHE A 70 18.08 9.45 -10.74
C PHE A 70 17.87 10.13 -12.10
N ALA A 71 18.86 10.08 -12.98
CA ALA A 71 18.77 10.63 -14.33
C ALA A 71 17.83 9.84 -15.25
N GLN A 72 17.74 8.52 -15.10
CA GLN A 72 17.08 7.63 -16.07
C GLN A 72 15.75 7.02 -15.59
N GLN A 73 15.48 7.02 -14.27
CA GLN A 73 14.33 6.31 -13.69
C GLN A 73 12.98 6.65 -14.35
N GLU A 74 12.75 7.93 -14.67
CA GLU A 74 11.45 8.37 -15.18
C GLU A 74 11.22 7.83 -16.60
N GLU A 75 12.24 7.97 -17.46
CA GLU A 75 12.22 7.45 -18.83
C GLU A 75 12.07 5.92 -18.85
N VAL A 76 12.79 5.22 -17.97
CA VAL A 76 12.80 3.76 -17.93
C VAL A 76 11.48 3.18 -17.38
N PHE A 77 10.88 3.80 -16.36
CA PHE A 77 9.67 3.26 -15.72
C PHE A 77 8.35 3.80 -16.30
N ALA A 78 8.34 4.95 -16.97
CA ALA A 78 7.12 5.53 -17.53
C ALA A 78 6.35 4.56 -18.46
N PRO A 79 7.00 3.78 -19.37
CA PRO A 79 6.29 2.82 -20.21
C PRO A 79 5.60 1.71 -19.42
N LEU A 80 6.16 1.30 -18.27
CA LEU A 80 5.59 0.25 -17.42
C LEU A 80 4.35 0.76 -16.68
N VAL A 81 4.41 1.99 -16.17
CA VAL A 81 3.26 2.65 -15.53
C VAL A 81 2.14 2.88 -16.55
N ALA A 82 2.48 3.33 -17.76
CA ALA A 82 1.51 3.47 -18.86
C ALA A 82 0.89 2.12 -19.22
N GLY A 83 1.70 1.08 -19.38
CA GLY A 83 1.24 -0.29 -19.67
C GLY A 83 0.27 -0.82 -18.61
N LEU A 84 0.55 -0.62 -17.32
CA LEU A 84 -0.39 -1.00 -16.24
C LEU A 84 -1.73 -0.27 -16.35
N ARG A 85 -1.69 1.04 -16.63
CA ARG A 85 -2.89 1.87 -16.78
C ARG A 85 -3.73 1.46 -18.00
N GLU A 86 -3.08 1.04 -19.08
CA GLU A 86 -3.70 0.58 -20.32
C GLU A 86 -4.19 -0.88 -20.25
N GLY A 87 -4.02 -1.55 -19.11
CA GLY A 87 -4.51 -2.92 -18.89
C GLY A 87 -3.56 -4.02 -19.40
N ARG A 88 -2.28 -3.72 -19.58
CA ARG A 88 -1.26 -4.76 -19.84
C ARG A 88 -1.22 -5.74 -18.66
N SER A 89 -1.01 -7.03 -18.96
CA SER A 89 -0.99 -8.07 -17.93
C SER A 89 0.13 -7.83 -16.91
N ALA A 90 -0.18 -8.11 -15.64
CA ALA A 90 0.78 -7.96 -14.53
C ALA A 90 2.04 -8.81 -14.74
N ALA A 91 1.89 -10.03 -15.26
CA ALA A 91 3.00 -10.92 -15.61
C ALA A 91 3.96 -10.29 -16.64
N ALA A 92 3.43 -9.67 -17.70
CA ALA A 92 4.24 -9.01 -18.72
C ALA A 92 4.98 -7.80 -18.15
N VAL A 93 4.28 -6.95 -17.39
CA VAL A 93 4.90 -5.78 -16.73
C VAL A 93 5.97 -6.21 -15.74
N LEU A 94 5.78 -7.32 -15.01
CA LEU A 94 6.77 -7.84 -14.09
C LEU A 94 8.04 -8.31 -14.81
N ASP A 95 7.92 -8.92 -15.98
CA ASP A 95 9.08 -9.30 -16.78
C ASP A 95 9.79 -8.08 -17.39
N GLU A 96 9.03 -7.12 -17.93
CA GLU A 96 9.55 -5.83 -18.41
C GLU A 96 10.26 -5.05 -17.30
N LEU A 97 9.75 -5.11 -16.07
CA LEU A 97 10.38 -4.51 -14.89
C LEU A 97 11.76 -5.11 -14.63
N ARG A 98 11.94 -6.42 -14.83
CA ARG A 98 13.26 -7.05 -14.68
C ARG A 98 14.25 -6.55 -15.74
N GLU A 99 13.79 -6.40 -16.98
CA GLU A 99 14.60 -5.82 -18.06
C GLU A 99 14.92 -4.34 -17.81
N ALA A 100 13.97 -3.57 -17.28
CA ALA A 100 14.17 -2.18 -16.89
C ALA A 100 15.28 -2.04 -15.84
N ILE A 101 15.28 -2.89 -14.79
CA ILE A 101 16.36 -2.91 -13.79
C ILE A 101 17.72 -3.24 -14.43
N LYS A 102 17.75 -4.16 -15.39
CA LYS A 102 18.97 -4.46 -16.15
C LYS A 102 19.44 -3.27 -16.99
N ALA A 103 18.52 -2.56 -17.65
CA ALA A 103 18.81 -1.37 -18.45
C ALA A 103 19.39 -0.23 -17.59
N LEU A 104 18.99 -0.14 -16.32
CA LEU A 104 19.55 0.80 -15.34
C LEU A 104 20.96 0.41 -14.82
N GLY A 105 21.52 -0.72 -15.29
CA GLY A 105 22.88 -1.14 -14.99
C GLY A 105 23.02 -2.12 -13.83
N ALA A 106 21.91 -2.59 -13.24
CA ALA A 106 21.93 -3.64 -12.23
C ALA A 106 21.83 -5.04 -12.86
N ARG A 107 22.04 -6.08 -12.04
CA ARG A 107 21.73 -7.45 -12.44
C ARG A 107 20.21 -7.61 -12.58
N ARG A 108 19.76 -8.22 -13.68
CA ARG A 108 18.36 -8.62 -13.87
C ARG A 108 17.88 -9.44 -12.67
N PRO A 109 16.81 -9.04 -11.95
CA PRO A 109 16.22 -9.85 -10.90
C PRO A 109 15.80 -11.23 -11.43
N ASN A 110 16.08 -12.28 -10.66
CA ASN A 110 15.67 -13.64 -11.03
C ASN A 110 14.16 -13.81 -10.87
N ARG A 111 13.59 -14.74 -11.63
CA ARG A 111 12.23 -15.23 -11.38
C ARG A 111 12.18 -15.89 -10.00
N LEU A 112 11.11 -15.63 -9.26
CA LEU A 112 10.80 -16.22 -7.96
C LEU A 112 10.12 -17.58 -8.16
N SER A 113 9.72 -18.24 -7.05
CA SER A 113 8.81 -19.38 -7.11
C SER A 113 7.42 -18.93 -7.60
N ASP A 114 6.64 -19.84 -8.18
CA ASP A 114 5.34 -19.48 -8.78
C ASP A 114 4.38 -18.81 -7.80
N GLU A 115 4.36 -19.24 -6.53
CA GLU A 115 3.58 -18.58 -5.47
C GLU A 115 3.98 -17.11 -5.27
N LYS A 116 5.29 -16.83 -5.29
CA LYS A 116 5.81 -15.47 -5.11
C LYS A 116 5.66 -14.61 -6.36
N GLU A 117 5.72 -15.22 -7.54
CA GLU A 117 5.37 -14.56 -8.80
C GLU A 117 3.91 -14.12 -8.78
N ALA A 118 2.98 -15.02 -8.42
CA ALA A 118 1.56 -14.70 -8.31
C ALA A 118 1.31 -13.57 -7.30
N ALA A 119 2.04 -13.54 -6.17
CA ALA A 119 1.96 -12.45 -5.21
C ALA A 119 2.46 -11.10 -5.78
N ALA A 120 3.57 -11.10 -6.53
CA ALA A 120 4.08 -9.92 -7.21
C ALA A 120 3.13 -9.40 -8.30
N GLU A 121 2.51 -10.31 -9.07
CA GLU A 121 1.49 -9.97 -10.05
C GLU A 121 0.25 -9.35 -9.39
N ALA A 122 -0.20 -9.90 -8.26
CA ALA A 122 -1.31 -9.34 -7.49
C ALA A 122 -1.01 -7.93 -6.98
N GLN A 123 0.25 -7.64 -6.60
CA GLN A 123 0.68 -6.29 -6.22
C GLN A 123 0.59 -5.30 -7.39
N LEU A 124 1.05 -5.71 -8.58
CA LEU A 124 0.94 -4.90 -9.80
C LEU A 124 -0.52 -4.67 -10.21
N ALA A 125 -1.38 -5.68 -10.09
CA ALA A 125 -2.81 -5.54 -10.36
C ALA A 125 -3.48 -4.52 -9.41
N ARG A 126 -3.16 -4.58 -8.11
CA ARG A 126 -3.64 -3.59 -7.12
C ARG A 126 -3.13 -2.18 -7.41
N LEU A 127 -1.88 -2.05 -7.88
CA LEU A 127 -1.32 -0.77 -8.32
C LEU A 127 -2.05 -0.25 -9.56
N ALA A 128 -2.33 -1.10 -10.54
CA ALA A 128 -3.07 -0.74 -11.75
C ALA A 128 -4.47 -0.20 -11.42
N ALA A 129 -5.19 -0.83 -10.48
CA ALA A 129 -6.50 -0.36 -10.01
C ALA A 129 -6.44 1.08 -9.44
N ARG A 130 -5.34 1.41 -8.74
CA ARG A 130 -5.08 2.76 -8.18
C ARG A 130 -4.68 3.79 -9.22
N LEU A 131 -3.95 3.38 -10.26
CA LEU A 131 -3.57 4.27 -11.37
C LEU A 131 -4.79 4.80 -12.13
N ASN A 132 -5.89 4.06 -12.13
CA ASN A 132 -7.14 4.44 -12.77
C ASN A 132 -8.06 5.32 -11.92
N GLN A 133 -7.70 5.58 -10.65
CA GLN A 133 -8.48 6.49 -9.81
C GLN A 133 -8.19 7.95 -10.16
N PRO A 134 -9.20 8.85 -10.17
CA PRO A 134 -8.99 10.26 -10.47
C PRO A 134 -8.05 10.91 -9.44
N THR A 135 -8.25 10.59 -8.17
CA THR A 135 -7.43 11.05 -7.03
C THR A 135 -7.12 9.89 -6.10
N VAL A 136 -5.94 9.91 -5.50
CA VAL A 136 -5.52 8.93 -4.49
C VAL A 136 -5.14 9.63 -3.19
N VAL A 137 -5.33 8.92 -2.07
CA VAL A 137 -4.98 9.34 -0.72
C VAL A 137 -3.77 8.53 -0.24
N PRO A 138 -2.76 9.15 0.40
CA PRO A 138 -1.61 8.42 0.92
C PRO A 138 -2.01 7.40 2.00
N GLY A 139 -1.50 6.18 1.89
CA GLY A 139 -1.56 5.15 2.93
C GLY A 139 -0.23 5.03 3.68
N LEU A 140 -0.27 5.14 5.01
CA LEU A 140 0.89 5.06 5.89
C LEU A 140 0.67 4.03 6.99
N THR A 141 1.74 3.38 7.43
CA THR A 141 1.67 2.60 8.68
C THR A 141 1.60 3.54 9.87
N ILE A 142 0.96 3.09 10.96
CA ILE A 142 0.86 3.85 12.21
C ILE A 142 2.26 4.26 12.73
N PHE A 143 3.27 3.40 12.53
CA PHE A 143 4.65 3.70 12.91
C PHE A 143 5.23 4.91 12.17
N GLN A 144 4.88 5.09 10.90
CA GLN A 144 5.32 6.24 10.09
C GLN A 144 4.51 7.51 10.36
N ALA A 145 3.31 7.36 10.90
CA ALA A 145 2.45 8.47 11.28
C ALA A 145 2.85 9.08 12.63
N LYS A 146 3.80 8.48 13.36
CA LYS A 146 4.31 9.03 14.64
C LYS A 146 4.86 10.45 14.44
N GLY A 147 4.45 11.36 15.32
CA GLY A 147 4.87 12.77 15.29
C GLY A 147 4.26 13.60 14.15
N ARG A 148 3.28 13.06 13.42
CA ARG A 148 2.56 13.75 12.34
C ARG A 148 1.08 13.86 12.67
N GLU A 149 0.41 14.83 12.05
CA GLU A 149 -1.02 15.10 12.20
C GLU A 149 -1.63 15.58 10.89
N TRP A 150 -2.91 15.26 10.69
CA TRP A 150 -3.70 15.65 9.52
C TRP A 150 -5.08 16.13 9.96
N ASP A 151 -5.79 16.89 9.14
CA ASP A 151 -7.14 17.34 9.49
C ASP A 151 -8.13 16.17 9.51
N ARG A 152 -8.04 15.26 8.54
CA ARG A 152 -8.97 14.13 8.33
C ARG A 152 -8.21 12.83 8.16
N VAL A 153 -8.37 11.88 9.07
CA VAL A 153 -7.68 10.58 9.07
C VAL A 153 -8.68 9.44 8.93
N GLY A 154 -8.43 8.53 8.00
CA GLY A 154 -9.06 7.22 7.98
C GLY A 154 -8.15 6.17 8.65
N VAL A 155 -8.71 5.31 9.49
CA VAL A 155 -7.95 4.25 10.18
C VAL A 155 -8.52 2.88 9.84
N VAL A 156 -7.66 1.97 9.41
CA VAL A 156 -7.99 0.55 9.24
C VAL A 156 -7.71 -0.17 10.56
N LEU A 157 -8.76 -0.69 11.18
CA LEU A 157 -8.68 -1.48 12.41
C LEU A 157 -9.22 -2.88 12.18
N SER A 158 -8.53 -3.89 12.69
CA SER A 158 -9.05 -5.25 12.75
C SER A 158 -10.26 -5.34 13.69
N ARG A 159 -11.07 -6.40 13.58
CA ARG A 159 -12.20 -6.64 14.50
C ARG A 159 -11.74 -6.66 15.96
N ALA A 160 -10.61 -7.31 16.24
CA ALA A 160 -10.02 -7.34 17.58
C ALA A 160 -9.65 -5.93 18.07
N GLN A 161 -9.01 -5.11 17.23
CA GLN A 161 -8.65 -3.74 17.59
C GLN A 161 -9.87 -2.84 17.82
N VAL A 162 -10.96 -3.04 17.07
CA VAL A 162 -12.24 -2.34 17.31
C VAL A 162 -12.82 -2.74 18.67
N THR A 163 -12.85 -4.03 18.99
CA THR A 163 -13.33 -4.50 20.31
C THR A 163 -12.46 -3.96 21.44
N THR A 164 -11.14 -3.95 21.27
CA THR A 164 -10.19 -3.36 22.23
C THR A 164 -10.42 -1.86 22.42
N LEU A 165 -10.66 -1.12 21.34
CA LEU A 165 -10.97 0.30 21.42
C LEU A 165 -12.27 0.54 22.19
N ALA A 166 -13.30 -0.29 21.94
CA ALA A 166 -14.60 -0.19 22.61
C ALA A 166 -14.54 -0.55 24.11
N SER A 167 -13.66 -1.47 24.51
CA SER A 167 -13.50 -1.89 25.91
C SER A 167 -12.56 -1.00 26.74
N GLY A 168 -11.88 -0.05 26.09
CA GLY A 168 -10.98 0.91 26.72
C GLY A 168 -9.50 0.54 26.57
N LEU A 169 -8.69 1.55 26.26
CA LEU A 169 -7.25 1.39 26.07
C LEU A 169 -6.49 1.45 27.42
N ARG A 170 -5.29 0.86 27.44
CA ARG A 170 -4.42 0.70 28.62
C ARG A 170 -3.02 1.10 28.21
N GLU A 171 -2.39 1.99 28.98
CA GLU A 171 -1.15 2.67 28.58
C GLU A 171 0.06 1.73 28.43
N LEU A 172 0.13 0.66 29.23
CA LEU A 172 1.26 -0.27 29.23
C LEU A 172 1.11 -1.42 28.21
N ASP A 173 0.06 -1.39 27.40
CA ASP A 173 -0.15 -2.38 26.34
C ASP A 173 0.29 -1.80 24.98
N GLU A 174 1.17 -2.53 24.30
CA GLU A 174 1.74 -2.10 23.01
C GLU A 174 0.67 -1.98 21.92
N GLU A 175 -0.27 -2.92 21.86
CA GLU A 175 -1.35 -2.90 20.87
C GLU A 175 -2.29 -1.72 21.13
N HIS A 176 -2.58 -1.44 22.41
CA HIS A 176 -3.40 -0.31 22.81
C HIS A 176 -2.72 1.02 22.45
N SER A 177 -1.39 1.11 22.61
CA SER A 177 -0.60 2.27 22.20
C SER A 177 -0.65 2.48 20.68
N ILE A 178 -0.62 1.40 19.88
CA ILE A 178 -0.77 1.47 18.42
C ILE A 178 -2.15 2.02 18.05
N ILE A 179 -3.23 1.52 18.66
CA ILE A 179 -4.59 2.01 18.44
C ILE A 179 -4.70 3.48 18.83
N TYR A 180 -4.19 3.85 20.00
CA TYR A 180 -4.18 5.23 20.49
C TYR A 180 -3.49 6.17 19.51
N VAL A 181 -2.28 5.81 19.04
CA VAL A 181 -1.56 6.63 18.06
C VAL A 181 -2.40 6.79 16.80
N ALA A 182 -3.00 5.72 16.28
CA ALA A 182 -3.78 5.75 15.05
C ALA A 182 -4.96 6.74 15.11
N ILE A 183 -5.74 6.70 16.19
CA ILE A 183 -6.96 7.52 16.34
C ILE A 183 -6.68 8.97 16.76
N THR A 184 -5.46 9.27 17.21
CA THR A 184 -5.06 10.62 17.68
C THR A 184 -4.27 11.41 16.65
N ARG A 185 -4.09 10.91 15.42
CA ARG A 185 -3.43 11.69 14.35
C ARG A 185 -4.34 12.71 13.67
N ALA A 186 -5.65 12.66 13.93
CA ALA A 186 -6.64 13.56 13.34
C ALA A 186 -6.82 14.83 14.18
N ARG A 187 -6.76 15.99 13.53
CA ARG A 187 -7.05 17.29 14.15
C ARG A 187 -8.55 17.62 14.16
N ARG A 188 -9.31 17.11 13.19
CA ARG A 188 -10.74 17.42 13.02
C ARG A 188 -11.63 16.20 12.94
N LEU A 189 -11.24 15.21 12.12
CA LEU A 189 -12.08 14.04 11.85
C LEU A 189 -11.25 12.76 11.79
N CYS A 190 -11.62 11.77 12.60
CA CYS A 190 -11.10 10.42 12.54
C CYS A 190 -12.25 9.46 12.22
N GLY A 191 -12.08 8.61 11.20
CA GLY A 191 -13.08 7.61 10.82
C GLY A 191 -12.45 6.23 10.60
N LYS A 192 -13.23 5.17 10.82
CA LYS A 192 -12.82 3.81 10.45
C LYS A 192 -12.97 3.62 8.94
N LEU A 193 -11.97 3.03 8.30
CA LEU A 193 -12.06 2.54 6.93
C LEU A 193 -12.50 1.07 6.96
N THR A 194 -13.48 0.74 6.14
CA THR A 194 -13.93 -0.64 5.87
C THR A 194 -13.38 -1.10 4.53
N ASP A 195 -13.17 -2.41 4.37
CA ASP A 195 -12.89 -2.96 3.04
C ASP A 195 -14.09 -2.64 2.14
N GLY A 196 -13.84 -2.06 0.97
CA GLY A 196 -14.89 -1.74 -0.01
C GLY A 196 -15.49 -2.96 -0.71
N GLY A 197 -15.28 -4.16 -0.16
CA GLY A 197 -15.86 -5.41 -0.61
C GLY A 197 -17.01 -5.81 0.31
N ALA A 198 -18.24 -5.56 -0.15
CA ALA A 198 -19.51 -5.96 0.45
C ALA A 198 -19.74 -5.47 1.90
N GLU A 199 -20.46 -4.36 2.01
CA GLU A 199 -21.31 -4.13 3.18
C GLU A 199 -22.30 -5.32 3.32
N ASP A 200 -22.32 -5.89 4.51
CA ASP A 200 -23.46 -6.51 5.19
C ASP A 200 -24.21 -7.65 4.47
N GLN A 201 -23.72 -8.87 4.68
CA GLN A 201 -24.55 -10.08 4.71
C GLN A 201 -24.39 -10.77 6.07
N GLU A 202 -24.82 -10.10 7.13
CA GLU A 202 -25.04 -10.74 8.42
C GLU A 202 -26.15 -10.00 9.21
N GLU A 203 -27.29 -9.76 8.56
CA GLU A 203 -28.51 -9.31 9.24
C GLU A 203 -29.77 -9.78 8.49
N ALA A 204 -29.92 -11.10 8.33
CA ALA A 204 -31.19 -11.71 7.92
C ALA A 204 -31.27 -13.17 8.40
N ASP A 205 -31.08 -13.42 9.69
CA ASP A 205 -31.53 -14.69 10.29
C ASP A 205 -32.14 -14.54 11.68
N ASN A 206 -32.56 -13.31 12.03
CA ASN A 206 -33.34 -13.05 13.23
C ASN A 206 -34.76 -12.60 12.87
N GLN A 207 -35.49 -13.49 12.19
CA GLN A 207 -36.96 -13.46 12.18
C GLN A 207 -37.45 -14.86 12.57
N LEU A 208 -37.58 -15.04 13.88
CA LEU A 208 -38.56 -15.94 14.48
C LEU A 208 -39.91 -15.77 13.75
N PRO A 209 -40.55 -16.85 13.27
CA PRO A 209 -41.99 -16.82 13.13
C PRO A 209 -42.61 -17.11 14.49
N LEU A 210 -43.15 -16.05 15.12
CA LEU A 210 -44.25 -16.16 16.06
C LEU A 210 -45.52 -16.52 15.28
N ASN A 211 -46.21 -17.57 15.77
CA ASN A 211 -47.58 -18.03 15.48
C ASN A 211 -47.72 -18.86 14.19
N MET A 212 -48.27 -20.08 14.24
CA MET A 212 -49.56 -20.47 14.82
C MET A 212 -49.53 -21.88 15.42
#